data_AF-A0A382NI21-F1
#
_entry.id   AF-A0A382NI21-F1
#
_cell.length_a   1.000
_cell.length_b   1.000
_cell.length_c   1.000
_cell.angle_alpha   90.00
_cell.angle_beta   90.00
_cell.angle_gamma   90.00
#
_symmetry.space_group_name_H-M   'P 1'
#
loop_
_entity.id
_entity.type
_entity.pdbx_description
1 polymer ?
#
loop_
_entity_poly.entity_id
_entity_poly.type
_entity_poly.pdbx_seq_one_letter_code
_entity_poly.pdbx_strand_id
1 'polypeptide(L)'
;VSNNELNTTKSIVRKIISLSKWFLNYIAKLLNYNSAEEFLKHVEMIENGINEFNACISYEDYFSGSKYDNWFNNYKPYHQHVLNWFGRVRKIPGLEKIALTFDSYMKNGKAIREDYNTKYVDKMLDVHKEYFNRFGKNGLTQEQRIAVI
;
A
#
# COMPACT_ATOMS: atom_id res chain seq x y z
N VAL A 1 -22.38 -11.40 -37.65
CA VAL A 1 -21.41 -10.28 -37.59
C VAL A 1 -20.70 -10.23 -38.92
N SER A 2 -20.83 -9.13 -39.65
CA SER A 2 -20.27 -9.01 -41.01
C SER A 2 -18.74 -8.83 -40.97
N ASN A 3 -18.03 -9.24 -42.03
CA ASN A 3 -16.57 -9.04 -42.15
C ASN A 3 -16.14 -7.56 -42.02
N ASN A 4 -17.03 -6.61 -42.38
CA ASN A 4 -16.79 -5.18 -42.23
C ASN A 4 -16.87 -4.69 -40.77
N GLU A 5 -17.79 -5.22 -39.97
CA GLU A 5 -17.87 -4.91 -38.53
C GLU A 5 -16.65 -5.44 -37.77
N LEU A 6 -16.18 -6.64 -38.14
CA LEU A 6 -15.00 -7.26 -37.53
C LEU A 6 -13.71 -6.47 -37.84
N ASN A 7 -13.57 -5.98 -39.08
CA ASN A 7 -12.42 -5.16 -39.51
C ASN A 7 -12.43 -3.76 -38.88
N THR A 8 -13.60 -3.14 -38.76
CA THR A 8 -13.77 -1.85 -38.08
C THR A 8 -13.42 -1.94 -36.60
N THR A 9 -13.89 -2.99 -35.92
CA THR A 9 -13.59 -3.25 -34.51
C THR A 9 -12.09 -3.43 -34.27
N LYS A 10 -11.41 -4.26 -35.07
CA LYS A 10 -9.95 -4.45 -34.99
C LYS A 10 -9.17 -3.14 -35.21
N SER A 11 -9.64 -2.26 -36.10
CA SER A 11 -9.04 -0.95 -36.37
C SER A 11 -9.16 0.00 -35.16
N ILE A 12 -10.34 0.05 -34.54
CA ILE A 12 -10.59 0.87 -33.34
C ILE A 12 -9.72 0.41 -32.17
N VAL A 13 -9.66 -0.90 -31.92
CA VAL A 13 -8.84 -1.47 -30.83
C VAL A 13 -7.36 -1.10 -31.00
N ARG A 14 -6.82 -1.18 -32.23
CA ARG A 14 -5.42 -0.77 -32.52
C ARG A 14 -5.19 0.71 -32.24
N LYS A 15 -6.13 1.58 -32.62
CA LYS A 15 -6.05 3.03 -32.34
C LYS A 15 -6.04 3.30 -30.84
N ILE A 16 -6.91 2.63 -30.07
CA ILE A 16 -6.95 2.76 -28.61
C ILE A 16 -5.61 2.35 -28.00
N ILE A 17 -5.08 1.18 -28.38
CA ILE A 17 -3.77 0.70 -27.87
C ILE A 17 -2.66 1.71 -28.19
N SER A 18 -2.64 2.26 -29.41
CA SER A 18 -1.63 3.24 -29.80
C SER A 18 -1.74 4.54 -29.00
N LEU A 19 -2.96 5.04 -28.75
CA LEU A 19 -3.20 6.23 -27.95
C LEU A 19 -2.78 6.00 -26.49
N SER A 20 -3.12 4.85 -25.91
CA SER A 20 -2.71 4.50 -24.54
C SER A 20 -1.19 4.45 -24.39
N LYS A 21 -0.49 3.82 -25.35
CA LYS A 21 0.98 3.78 -25.36
C LYS A 21 1.59 5.17 -25.48
N TRP A 22 1.04 6.02 -26.34
CA TRP A 22 1.51 7.39 -26.50
C TRP A 22 1.32 8.20 -25.21
N PHE A 23 0.15 8.09 -24.59
CA PHE A 23 -0.17 8.77 -23.33
C PHE A 23 0.78 8.34 -22.20
N LEU A 24 1.02 7.02 -22.04
CA LEU A 24 1.95 6.51 -21.03
C LEU A 24 3.39 7.01 -21.25
N ASN A 25 3.86 7.04 -22.50
CA ASN A 25 5.18 7.60 -22.80
C ASN A 25 5.27 9.10 -22.52
N TYR A 26 4.20 9.85 -22.77
CA TYR A 26 4.12 11.26 -22.41
C TYR A 26 4.22 11.47 -20.90
N ILE A 27 3.48 10.68 -20.11
CA ILE A 27 3.54 10.74 -18.63
C ILE A 27 4.93 10.35 -18.11
N ALA A 28 5.52 9.27 -18.62
CA ALA A 28 6.85 8.85 -18.25
C ALA A 28 7.88 9.98 -18.48
N LYS A 29 7.82 10.62 -19.65
CA LYS A 29 8.69 11.76 -19.97
C LYS A 29 8.45 12.96 -19.05
N LEU A 30 7.19 13.29 -18.77
CA LEU A 30 6.82 14.39 -17.85
C LEU A 30 7.40 14.18 -16.43
N LEU A 31 7.50 12.93 -16.02
CA LEU A 31 7.99 12.51 -14.72
C LEU A 31 9.48 12.13 -14.71
N ASN A 32 10.21 12.41 -15.81
CA ASN A 32 11.64 12.13 -15.98
C ASN A 32 12.03 10.64 -15.91
N TYR A 33 11.17 9.75 -16.41
CA TYR A 33 11.51 8.35 -16.65
C TYR A 33 12.03 8.14 -18.07
N ASN A 34 12.90 7.15 -18.26
CA ASN A 34 13.48 6.78 -19.54
C ASN A 34 12.46 6.11 -20.46
N SER A 35 11.47 5.42 -19.88
CA SER A 35 10.41 4.74 -20.63
C SER A 35 9.10 4.63 -19.85
N ALA A 36 8.00 4.38 -20.56
CA ALA A 36 6.72 4.02 -19.94
C ALA A 36 6.82 2.75 -19.10
N GLU A 37 7.66 1.79 -19.49
CA GLU A 37 7.86 0.54 -18.77
C GLU A 37 8.54 0.78 -17.41
N GLU A 38 9.57 1.62 -17.38
CA GLU A 38 10.23 2.02 -16.12
C GLU A 38 9.25 2.73 -15.19
N PHE A 39 8.47 3.68 -15.70
CA PHE A 39 7.43 4.35 -14.94
C PHE A 39 6.43 3.35 -14.34
N LEU A 40 5.90 2.44 -15.16
CA LEU A 40 4.92 1.45 -14.71
C LEU A 40 5.49 0.50 -13.66
N LYS A 41 6.76 0.08 -13.80
CA LYS A 41 7.45 -0.74 -12.80
C LYS A 41 7.52 -0.03 -11.45
N HIS A 42 7.80 1.28 -11.42
CA HIS A 42 7.81 2.03 -10.17
C HIS A 42 6.42 2.19 -9.57
N VAL A 43 5.39 2.40 -10.39
CA VAL A 43 3.99 2.41 -9.94
C VAL A 43 3.63 1.07 -9.30
N GLU A 44 3.96 -0.04 -9.94
CA GLU A 44 3.72 -1.40 -9.42
C GLU A 44 4.41 -1.63 -8.08
N MET A 45 5.68 -1.23 -7.93
CA MET A 45 6.39 -1.35 -6.65
C MET A 45 5.75 -0.51 -5.54
N ILE A 46 5.23 0.67 -5.87
CA ILE A 46 4.52 1.53 -4.91
C ILE A 46 3.19 0.89 -4.51
N GLU A 47 2.42 0.36 -5.46
CA GLU A 47 1.18 -0.38 -5.20
C GLU A 47 1.42 -1.61 -4.34
N ASN A 48 2.48 -2.37 -4.61
CA ASN A 48 2.89 -3.52 -3.78
C ASN A 48 3.21 -3.08 -2.36
N GLY A 49 3.93 -1.97 -2.17
CA GLY A 49 4.19 -1.42 -0.85
C GLY A 49 2.92 -1.03 -0.10
N ILE A 50 1.94 -0.43 -0.77
CA ILE A 50 0.62 -0.13 -0.18
C ILE A 50 -0.10 -1.42 0.20
N ASN A 51 -0.16 -2.40 -0.70
CA ASN A 51 -0.87 -3.66 -0.49
C ASN A 51 -0.26 -4.48 0.65
N GLU A 52 1.07 -4.55 0.73
CA GLU A 52 1.78 -5.25 1.79
C GLU A 52 1.58 -4.57 3.15
N PHE A 53 1.65 -3.23 3.19
CA PHE A 53 1.36 -2.47 4.42
C PHE A 53 -0.07 -2.72 4.88
N ASN A 54 -1.04 -2.61 3.95
CA ASN A 54 -2.44 -2.87 4.21
C ASN A 54 -2.66 -4.29 4.74
N ALA A 55 -2.03 -5.30 4.12
CA ALA A 55 -2.13 -6.68 4.57
C ALA A 55 -1.62 -6.84 6.01
N CYS A 56 -0.55 -6.13 6.38
CA CYS A 56 -0.04 -6.12 7.75
C CYS A 56 -1.01 -5.49 8.76
N ILE A 57 -1.84 -4.52 8.34
CA ILE A 57 -2.78 -3.80 9.23
C ILE A 57 -4.25 -4.19 9.02
N SER A 58 -4.55 -5.18 8.19
CA SER A 58 -5.93 -5.60 7.88
C SER A 58 -6.31 -6.93 8.52
N TYR A 59 -5.34 -7.82 8.70
CA TYR A 59 -5.56 -9.11 9.36
C TYR A 59 -5.34 -8.95 10.84
N GLU A 60 -6.06 -9.71 11.64
CA GLU A 60 -6.15 -9.58 13.10
C GLU A 60 -4.85 -9.94 13.85
N ASP A 61 -3.67 -9.77 13.23
CA ASP A 61 -2.36 -10.16 13.72
C ASP A 61 -1.46 -8.95 14.02
N TYR A 62 -0.57 -9.08 15.00
CA TYR A 62 0.40 -8.05 15.36
C TYR A 62 1.40 -7.70 14.22
N PHE A 63 1.55 -6.40 13.93
CA PHE A 63 2.55 -5.90 12.98
C PHE A 63 3.86 -5.55 13.70
N SER A 64 4.78 -6.51 13.75
CA SER A 64 6.05 -6.34 14.48
C SER A 64 6.95 -5.24 13.94
N GLY A 65 7.82 -4.70 14.81
CA GLY A 65 8.84 -3.73 14.42
C GLY A 65 9.76 -4.25 13.31
N SER A 66 10.19 -5.51 13.39
CA SER A 66 11.04 -6.13 12.36
C SER A 66 10.34 -6.25 10.99
N LYS A 67 9.06 -6.60 10.96
CA LYS A 67 8.27 -6.61 9.72
C LYS A 67 8.14 -5.20 9.15
N TYR A 68 7.89 -4.21 10.00
CA TYR A 68 7.80 -2.81 9.57
C TYR A 68 9.13 -2.29 9.02
N ASP A 69 10.25 -2.56 9.69
CA ASP A 69 11.57 -2.12 9.24
C ASP A 69 11.94 -2.77 7.91
N ASN A 70 11.61 -4.06 7.73
CA ASN A 70 11.78 -4.74 6.44
C ASN A 70 10.94 -4.06 5.34
N TRP A 71 9.65 -3.83 5.60
CA TRP A 71 8.77 -3.12 4.67
C TRP A 71 9.34 -1.73 4.32
N PHE A 72 9.69 -0.93 5.33
CA PHE A 72 10.19 0.42 5.14
C PHE A 72 11.47 0.43 4.31
N ASN A 73 12.42 -0.45 4.60
CA ASN A 73 13.67 -0.53 3.85
C ASN A 73 13.46 -0.98 2.40
N ASN A 74 12.53 -1.90 2.15
CA ASN A 74 12.22 -2.39 0.80
C ASN A 74 11.57 -1.30 -0.06
N TYR A 75 10.71 -0.46 0.54
CA TYR A 75 9.90 0.49 -0.23
C TYR A 75 10.37 1.94 -0.17
N LYS A 76 11.20 2.32 0.81
CA LYS A 76 11.75 3.69 0.95
C LYS A 76 12.39 4.24 -0.34
N PRO A 77 13.16 3.46 -1.14
CA PRO A 77 13.74 3.98 -2.38
C PRO A 77 12.69 4.55 -3.35
N TYR A 78 11.45 4.04 -3.30
CA TYR A 78 10.39 4.49 -4.19
C TYR A 78 9.68 5.77 -3.72
N HIS A 79 9.92 6.23 -2.49
CA HIS A 79 9.31 7.46 -1.97
C HIS A 79 9.71 8.69 -2.79
N GLN A 80 10.95 8.73 -3.28
CA GLN A 80 11.41 9.83 -4.12
C GLN A 80 10.61 9.95 -5.42
N HIS A 81 10.15 8.83 -6.00
CA HIS A 81 9.28 8.86 -7.18
C HIS A 81 7.96 9.55 -6.87
N VAL A 82 7.32 9.20 -5.75
CA VAL A 82 6.08 9.85 -5.29
C VAL A 82 6.29 11.34 -5.04
N LEU A 83 7.42 11.75 -4.47
CA LEU A 83 7.74 13.17 -4.30
C LEU A 83 7.88 13.90 -5.64
N ASN A 84 8.52 13.26 -6.63
CA ASN A 84 8.67 13.82 -7.98
C ASN A 84 7.32 13.94 -8.73
N TRP A 85 6.35 13.10 -8.37
CA TRP A 85 5.00 13.11 -8.92
C TRP A 85 4.17 14.29 -8.38
N PHE A 86 4.35 14.66 -7.11
CA PHE A 86 3.61 15.77 -6.52
C PHE A 86 3.82 17.09 -7.30
N GLY A 87 2.72 17.77 -7.58
CA GLY A 87 2.69 18.96 -8.43
C GLY A 87 2.68 18.67 -9.95
N ARG A 88 3.12 17.49 -10.40
CA ARG A 88 3.14 17.10 -11.83
C ARG A 88 1.95 16.24 -12.26
N VAL A 89 1.41 15.41 -11.36
CA VAL A 89 0.33 14.45 -11.68
C VAL A 89 -0.98 14.64 -10.92
N ARG A 90 -1.25 15.85 -10.40
CA ARG A 90 -2.55 16.24 -9.80
C ARG A 90 -3.78 16.01 -10.69
N LYS A 91 -3.60 15.65 -11.97
CA LYS A 91 -4.66 15.48 -12.96
C LYS A 91 -4.77 14.07 -13.53
N ILE A 92 -4.06 13.09 -12.97
CA ILE A 92 -4.15 11.68 -13.40
C ILE A 92 -5.00 10.91 -12.39
N PRO A 93 -6.24 10.53 -12.74
CA PRO A 93 -7.11 9.75 -11.85
C PRO A 93 -6.44 8.45 -11.43
N GLY A 94 -6.58 8.08 -10.15
CA GLY A 94 -6.00 6.85 -9.57
C GLY A 94 -4.57 7.02 -9.05
N LEU A 95 -3.68 7.63 -9.83
CA LEU A 95 -2.27 7.81 -9.46
C LEU A 95 -2.11 8.71 -8.22
N GLU A 96 -2.95 9.74 -8.11
CA GLU A 96 -2.98 10.63 -6.94
C GLU A 96 -3.29 9.88 -5.64
N LYS A 97 -4.29 8.98 -5.66
CA LYS A 97 -4.65 8.21 -4.47
C LYS A 97 -3.51 7.29 -4.04
N ILE A 98 -2.89 6.61 -5.00
CA ILE A 98 -1.72 5.73 -4.76
C ILE A 98 -0.58 6.56 -4.14
N ALA A 99 -0.24 7.69 -4.75
CA ALA A 99 0.80 8.61 -4.27
C ALA A 99 0.55 9.09 -2.84
N LEU A 100 -0.67 9.58 -2.54
CA LEU A 100 -1.04 10.08 -1.22
C LEU A 100 -1.01 8.98 -0.15
N THR A 101 -1.50 7.79 -0.49
CA THR A 101 -1.52 6.65 0.44
C THR A 101 -0.10 6.23 0.78
N PHE A 102 0.76 6.06 -0.23
CA PHE A 102 2.14 5.66 -0.02
C PHE A 102 2.96 6.72 0.73
N ASP A 103 2.79 8.00 0.40
CA ASP A 103 3.44 9.10 1.11
C ASP A 103 3.03 9.15 2.59
N SER A 104 1.75 8.88 2.89
CA SER A 104 1.26 8.77 4.26
C SER A 104 1.95 7.62 5.01
N TYR A 105 2.11 6.45 4.40
CA TYR A 105 2.81 5.32 5.02
C TYR A 105 4.31 5.60 5.21
N MET A 106 4.96 6.28 4.28
CA MET A 106 6.37 6.65 4.42
C MET A 106 6.61 7.68 5.53
N LYS A 107 5.69 8.63 5.73
CA LYS A 107 5.80 9.67 6.76
C LYS A 107 5.32 9.20 8.13
N ASN A 108 4.22 8.47 8.17
CA ASN A 108 3.47 8.18 9.38
C ASN A 108 3.35 6.67 9.69
N GLY A 109 3.98 5.80 8.89
CA GLY A 109 3.81 4.34 9.01
C GLY A 109 4.12 3.79 10.40
N LYS A 110 5.10 4.37 11.10
CA LYS A 110 5.41 4.01 12.49
C LYS A 110 4.24 4.28 13.43
N ALA A 111 3.62 5.45 13.34
CA ALA A 111 2.48 5.82 14.17
C ALA A 111 1.23 5.00 13.81
N ILE A 112 1.01 4.73 12.52
CA ILE A 112 -0.09 3.87 12.05
C ILE A 112 0.06 2.45 12.62
N ARG A 113 1.28 1.90 12.58
CA ARG A 113 1.61 0.60 13.18
C ARG A 113 1.34 0.58 14.68
N GLU A 114 1.76 1.63 15.39
CA GLU A 114 1.59 1.73 16.85
C GLU A 114 0.10 1.80 17.24
N ASP A 115 -0.70 2.58 16.52
CA ASP A 115 -2.16 2.64 16.72
C ASP A 115 -2.83 1.30 16.43
N TYR A 116 -2.46 0.65 15.32
CA TYR A 116 -2.95 -0.68 14.97
C TYR A 116 -2.59 -1.73 16.04
N ASN A 117 -1.33 -1.80 16.46
CA ASN A 117 -0.87 -2.76 17.47
C ASN A 117 -1.51 -2.52 18.83
N THR A 118 -1.77 -1.26 19.21
CA THR A 118 -2.48 -0.93 20.46
C THR A 118 -3.90 -1.51 20.43
N LYS A 119 -4.63 -1.29 19.33
CA LYS A 119 -5.98 -1.86 19.14
C LYS A 119 -5.97 -3.39 19.13
N TYR A 120 -4.95 -4.00 18.54
CA TYR A 120 -4.75 -5.44 18.59
C TYR A 120 -4.58 -5.93 20.03
N VAL A 121 -3.69 -5.29 20.81
CA VAL A 121 -3.46 -5.65 22.21
C VAL A 121 -4.74 -5.52 23.03
N ASP A 122 -5.47 -4.41 22.90
CA ASP A 122 -6.74 -4.20 23.60
C ASP A 122 -7.77 -5.28 23.27
N LYS A 123 -7.89 -5.64 21.99
CA LYS A 123 -8.77 -6.73 21.53
C LYS A 123 -8.36 -8.07 22.15
N MET A 124 -7.09 -8.42 22.12
CA MET A 124 -6.60 -9.71 22.62
C MET A 124 -6.69 -9.81 24.15
N LEU A 125 -6.53 -8.70 24.87
CA LEU A 125 -6.78 -8.63 26.30
C LEU A 125 -8.23 -8.95 26.66
N ASP A 126 -9.19 -8.46 25.86
CA ASP A 126 -10.61 -8.75 26.06
C ASP A 126 -10.96 -10.20 25.70
N VAL A 127 -10.46 -10.69 24.56
CA VAL A 127 -10.64 -12.09 24.12
C VAL A 127 -10.13 -13.09 25.17
N HIS A 128 -9.01 -12.78 25.82
CA HIS A 128 -8.39 -13.66 26.83
C HIS A 128 -8.72 -13.30 28.28
N LYS A 129 -9.67 -12.37 28.50
CA LYS A 129 -10.03 -11.88 29.84
C LYS A 129 -10.39 -13.00 30.81
N GLU A 130 -11.20 -13.97 30.38
CA GLU A 130 -11.57 -15.11 31.23
C GLU A 130 -10.38 -15.99 31.59
N TYR A 131 -9.49 -16.26 30.63
CA TYR A 131 -8.26 -17.01 30.86
C TYR A 131 -7.41 -16.34 31.94
N PHE A 132 -7.19 -15.02 31.82
CA PHE A 132 -6.42 -14.26 32.81
C PHE A 132 -7.08 -14.18 34.19
N ASN A 133 -8.41 -14.22 34.26
CA ASN A 133 -9.15 -14.13 35.53
C ASN A 133 -9.26 -15.48 36.27
N ARG A 134 -9.04 -16.62 35.59
CA ARG A 134 -9.10 -17.98 36.21
C ARG A 134 -8.02 -18.22 37.27
N PHE A 135 -6.96 -17.41 37.30
CA PHE A 135 -5.89 -17.50 38.29
C PHE A 135 -6.27 -16.95 39.69
N GLY A 136 -7.51 -16.50 39.88
CA GLY A 136 -8.06 -16.16 41.19
C GLY A 136 -7.26 -15.07 41.91
N LYS A 137 -6.81 -15.35 43.15
CA LYS A 137 -6.00 -14.42 43.96
C LYS A 137 -4.59 -14.16 43.40
N ASN A 138 -4.11 -14.99 42.47
CA ASN A 138 -2.81 -14.87 41.81
C ASN A 138 -2.96 -14.47 40.33
N GLY A 139 -4.01 -13.71 40.01
CA GLY A 139 -4.23 -13.16 38.67
C GLY A 139 -3.05 -12.34 38.16
N LEU A 140 -2.80 -12.42 36.85
CA LEU A 140 -1.82 -11.54 36.20
C LEU A 140 -2.25 -10.08 36.33
N THR A 141 -1.29 -9.19 36.63
CA THR A 141 -1.49 -7.73 36.55
C THR A 141 -1.76 -7.29 35.12
N GLN A 142 -2.24 -6.07 34.91
CA GLN A 142 -2.49 -5.55 33.57
C GLN A 142 -1.22 -5.54 32.71
N GLU A 143 -0.08 -5.15 33.29
CA GLU A 143 1.22 -5.13 32.62
C GLU A 143 1.68 -6.54 32.25
N GLN A 144 1.43 -7.52 33.11
CA GLN A 144 1.73 -8.92 32.83
C GLN A 144 0.83 -9.50 31.73
N ARG A 145 -0.46 -9.11 31.69
CA ARG A 145 -1.37 -9.50 30.62
C ARG A 145 -0.94 -8.91 29.29
N ILE A 146 -0.57 -7.62 29.27
CA ILE A 146 0.00 -6.95 28.08
C ILE A 146 1.28 -7.64 27.63
N ALA A 147 2.15 -8.09 28.55
CA ALA A 147 3.39 -8.78 28.19
C ALA A 147 3.19 -10.20 27.65
N VAL A 148 2.05 -10.84 27.94
CA VAL A 148 1.68 -12.16 27.40
C VAL A 148 1.13 -12.05 25.98
N ILE A 149 0.44 -10.95 25.67
CA ILE A 149 -0.06 -10.63 24.32
C ILE A 149 1.07 -10.13 23.43
#